data_AF-A0A9C6TVZ5-F1
#
_entry.id   AF-A0A9C6TVZ5-F1
#
_cell.length_a   1.000
_cell.length_b   1.000
_cell.length_c   1.000
_cell.angle_alpha   90.00
_cell.angle_beta   90.00
_cell.angle_gamma   90.00
#
_symmetry.space_group_name_H-M   'P 1'
#
loop_
_entity.id
_entity.type
_entity.pdbx_description
1 polymer ?
#
loop_
_entity_poly.entity_id
_entity_poly.type
_entity_poly.pdbx_seq_one_letter_code
_entity_poly.pdbx_strand_id
1 'polypeptide(L)'
;MGPYPLYLLWAAQLARTVAGAPFAGPFLAYVDKFSRCADDESTNRILMTMTITPFNIREPYALQIVNGKLSFNRTFDDTYWTRTRIDSRSTDGHRWMKNAFLFNFPSKGCSVFREQAPDWYRVLLGDVITSGKECTVPPGVYPIEKQSVNWTFPNVPIMPYGFMRFHSTFGRARETDFCFQAEFHSIPRPKPGNIG
;
A
#
# COMPACT_ATOMS: atom_id res chain seq x y z
N MET A 1 33.34 24.56 -29.38
CA MET A 1 32.21 23.63 -29.57
C MET A 1 32.78 22.30 -30.03
N GLY A 2 33.06 21.39 -29.09
CA GLY A 2 33.50 20.03 -29.42
C GLY A 2 32.28 19.11 -29.53
N PRO A 3 32.22 18.20 -30.51
CA PRO A 3 31.11 17.26 -30.61
C PRO A 3 31.20 16.31 -29.41
N TYR A 4 30.26 16.44 -28.46
CA TYR A 4 30.07 15.41 -27.47
C TYR A 4 29.72 14.12 -28.21
N PRO A 5 30.51 13.07 -28.07
CA PRO A 5 30.28 11.90 -28.86
C PRO A 5 29.02 11.18 -28.39
N LEU A 6 28.04 11.09 -29.28
CA LEU A 6 26.79 10.35 -29.09
C LEU A 6 27.03 8.92 -28.58
N TYR A 7 28.20 8.31 -28.82
CA TYR A 7 28.52 6.96 -28.33
C TYR A 7 28.57 6.83 -26.80
N LEU A 8 28.83 7.92 -26.04
CA LEU A 8 28.75 7.88 -24.58
C LEU A 8 27.31 7.88 -24.06
N LEU A 9 26.38 8.51 -24.80
CA LEU A 9 24.95 8.44 -24.49
C LEU A 9 24.36 7.07 -24.82
N TRP A 10 24.81 6.45 -25.92
CA TRP A 10 24.46 5.06 -26.23
C TRP A 10 25.02 4.06 -25.23
N ALA A 11 26.23 4.27 -24.70
CA ALA A 11 26.79 3.41 -23.64
C ALA A 11 26.02 3.52 -22.32
N ALA A 12 25.51 4.70 -21.96
CA ALA A 12 24.66 4.88 -20.78
C ALA A 12 23.25 4.27 -20.96
N GLN A 13 22.71 4.30 -22.19
CA GLN A 13 21.46 3.61 -22.54
C GLN A 13 21.65 2.08 -22.52
N LEU A 14 22.78 1.61 -23.04
CA LEU A 14 23.14 0.19 -23.06
C LEU A 14 23.44 -0.36 -21.66
N ALA A 15 24.10 0.39 -20.78
CA ALA A 15 24.31 0.00 -19.39
C ALA A 15 22.99 -0.15 -18.60
N ARG A 16 21.92 0.58 -18.96
CA ARG A 16 20.58 0.37 -18.38
C ARG A 16 19.87 -0.87 -18.94
N THR A 17 20.14 -1.24 -20.18
CA THR A 17 19.62 -2.50 -20.77
C THR A 17 20.45 -3.73 -20.38
N VAL A 18 21.71 -3.57 -19.97
CA VAL A 18 22.65 -4.67 -19.67
C VAL A 18 22.52 -5.20 -18.23
N ALA A 19 21.78 -4.53 -17.34
CA ALA A 19 21.52 -5.06 -15.99
C ALA A 19 20.29 -6.00 -15.88
N GLY A 20 19.46 -6.11 -16.93
CA GLY A 20 18.44 -7.18 -17.07
C GLY A 20 17.35 -7.29 -15.99
N ALA A 21 17.29 -6.41 -14.99
CA ALA A 21 16.25 -6.44 -13.97
C ALA A 21 14.96 -5.80 -14.51
N PRO A 22 13.83 -6.51 -14.54
CA PRO A 22 12.57 -5.92 -14.96
C PRO A 22 12.17 -4.78 -14.02
N PHE A 23 11.64 -3.68 -14.56
CA PHE A 23 11.18 -2.54 -13.75
C PHE A 23 9.84 -2.81 -13.04
N ALA A 24 9.08 -3.79 -13.53
CA ALA A 24 7.81 -4.24 -12.99
C ALA A 24 7.64 -5.74 -13.26
N GLY A 25 6.86 -6.42 -12.42
CA GLY A 25 6.58 -7.83 -12.59
C GLY A 25 5.86 -8.41 -11.37
N PRO A 26 5.83 -9.75 -11.22
CA PRO A 26 5.41 -10.39 -9.99
C PRO A 26 6.23 -9.86 -8.83
N PHE A 27 5.55 -9.45 -7.77
CA PHE A 27 6.18 -8.75 -6.65
C PHE A 27 5.91 -9.46 -5.33
N LEU A 28 6.73 -9.05 -4.36
CA LEU A 28 6.45 -9.15 -2.93
C LEU A 28 6.42 -7.72 -2.40
N ALA A 29 5.39 -7.38 -1.64
CA ALA A 29 5.28 -6.09 -0.98
C ALA A 29 5.48 -6.23 0.52
N TYR A 30 6.12 -5.23 1.12
CA TYR A 30 6.22 -5.10 2.58
C TYR A 30 6.13 -3.64 2.98
N VAL A 31 5.62 -3.37 4.17
CA VAL A 31 5.41 -2.01 4.70
C VAL A 31 6.47 -1.71 5.75
N ASP A 32 7.15 -0.57 5.63
CA ASP A 32 8.14 -0.15 6.63
C ASP A 32 7.49 0.53 7.82
N LYS A 33 6.52 1.41 7.55
CA LYS A 33 5.83 2.15 8.59
C LYS A 33 4.46 2.64 8.13
N PHE A 34 3.57 2.73 9.12
CA PHE A 34 2.35 3.52 9.03
C PHE A 34 2.59 4.90 9.61
N SER A 35 1.99 5.91 9.01
CA SER A 35 2.05 7.29 9.49
C SER A 35 0.68 7.94 9.39
N ARG A 36 0.44 8.93 10.26
CA ARG A 36 -0.78 9.73 10.20
C ARG A 36 -0.67 10.75 9.07
N CYS A 37 -1.81 11.10 8.48
CA CYS A 37 -1.91 12.28 7.63
C CYS A 37 -1.84 13.56 8.47
N ALA A 38 -1.76 14.71 7.81
CA ALA A 38 -1.90 15.98 8.51
C ALA A 38 -3.31 16.08 9.14
N ASP A 39 -3.40 16.82 10.25
CA ASP A 39 -4.61 16.86 11.08
C ASP A 39 -5.82 17.46 10.36
N ASP A 40 -5.60 18.29 9.34
CA ASP A 40 -6.61 18.94 8.52
C ASP A 40 -7.11 18.08 7.34
N GLU A 41 -6.47 16.94 7.07
CA GLU A 41 -6.83 16.07 5.94
C GLU A 41 -8.05 15.18 6.23
N SER A 42 -8.45 15.03 7.49
CA SER A 42 -9.61 14.22 7.85
C SER A 42 -10.30 14.72 9.11
N THR A 43 -11.59 14.43 9.21
CA THR A 43 -12.40 14.67 10.41
C THR A 43 -12.12 13.67 11.53
N ASN A 44 -11.20 12.71 11.32
CA ASN A 44 -10.81 11.68 12.29
C ASN A 44 -12.02 10.88 12.85
N ARG A 45 -13.06 10.69 12.04
CA ARG A 45 -14.20 9.81 12.40
C ARG A 45 -13.85 8.33 12.30
N ILE A 46 -12.79 8.02 11.58
CA ILE A 46 -12.11 6.74 11.64
C ILE A 46 -10.69 7.03 12.14
N LEU A 47 -10.26 6.29 13.16
CA LEU A 47 -8.94 6.43 13.77
C LEU A 47 -8.20 5.11 13.68
N MET A 48 -6.98 5.15 13.18
CA MET A 48 -6.12 3.99 13.06
C MET A 48 -4.77 4.27 13.70
N THR A 49 -4.37 3.43 14.65
CA THR A 49 -3.03 3.45 15.23
C THR A 49 -2.45 2.06 15.13
N MET A 50 -1.36 1.90 14.40
CA MET A 50 -0.76 0.60 14.15
C MET A 50 0.76 0.67 14.15
N THR A 51 1.37 -0.44 14.54
CA THR A 51 2.77 -0.74 14.35
C THR A 51 2.89 -2.01 13.52
N ILE A 52 4.03 -2.16 12.86
CA ILE A 52 4.34 -3.33 12.04
C ILE A 52 5.76 -3.81 12.34
N THR A 53 5.97 -5.12 12.31
CA THR A 53 7.32 -5.68 12.44
C THR A 53 8.17 -5.36 11.21
N PRO A 54 9.48 -5.15 11.37
CA PRO A 54 10.40 -4.98 10.25
C PRO A 54 10.35 -6.19 9.29
N PHE A 55 10.60 -5.94 8.01
CA PHE A 55 10.77 -6.98 7.00
C PHE A 55 12.12 -7.70 7.18
N ASN A 56 12.12 -9.04 7.12
CA ASN A 56 13.33 -9.86 7.19
C ASN A 56 13.72 -10.34 5.78
N ILE A 57 14.78 -9.76 5.20
CA ILE A 57 15.23 -10.13 3.85
C ILE A 57 15.73 -11.59 3.75
N ARG A 58 16.15 -12.20 4.86
CA ARG A 58 16.59 -13.62 4.89
C ARG A 58 15.41 -14.59 4.87
N GLU A 59 14.24 -14.12 5.28
CA GLU A 59 12.99 -14.89 5.32
C GLU A 59 11.91 -14.08 4.59
N PRO A 60 12.06 -13.82 3.28
CA PRO A 60 11.25 -12.83 2.58
C PRO A 60 9.76 -13.19 2.52
N TYR A 61 9.39 -14.45 2.76
CA TYR A 61 8.00 -14.91 2.82
C TYR A 61 7.42 -14.94 4.23
N ALA A 62 8.21 -14.62 5.27
CA ALA A 62 7.69 -14.46 6.62
C ALA A 62 6.74 -13.24 6.62
N LEU A 63 5.50 -13.48 7.07
CA LEU A 63 4.48 -12.44 7.11
C LEU A 63 4.84 -11.41 8.19
N GLN A 64 4.63 -10.13 7.88
CA GLN A 64 4.77 -9.09 8.87
C GLN A 64 3.64 -9.19 9.91
N ILE A 65 3.93 -8.84 11.15
CA ILE A 65 2.96 -8.81 12.23
C ILE A 65 2.53 -7.36 12.44
N VAL A 66 1.22 -7.14 12.42
CA VAL A 66 0.59 -5.84 12.69
C VAL A 66 -0.05 -5.88 14.08
N ASN A 67 0.12 -4.78 14.81
CA ASN A 67 -0.51 -4.59 16.11
C ASN A 67 -1.07 -3.18 16.21
N GLY A 68 -2.25 -3.00 16.77
CA GLY A 68 -2.87 -1.70 16.82
C GLY A 68 -4.34 -1.71 17.20
N LYS A 69 -5.02 -0.64 16.81
CA LYS A 69 -6.46 -0.49 16.93
C LYS A 69 -7.01 0.34 15.78
N LEU A 70 -8.22 0.01 15.38
CA LEU A 70 -9.02 0.73 14.41
C LEU A 70 -10.34 1.11 15.08
N SER A 71 -10.74 2.37 15.00
CA SER A 71 -11.97 2.86 15.63
C SER A 71 -12.83 3.55 14.60
N PHE A 72 -14.12 3.23 14.60
CA PHE A 72 -15.14 3.80 13.74
C PHE A 72 -16.20 4.51 14.59
N ASN A 73 -16.39 5.82 14.36
CA ASN A 73 -17.43 6.59 15.05
C ASN A 73 -18.81 6.42 14.39
N ARG A 74 -18.85 5.98 13.13
CA ARG A 74 -20.07 5.67 12.38
C ARG A 74 -19.86 4.43 11.51
N THR A 75 -20.95 3.86 11.03
CA THR A 75 -20.91 2.68 10.15
C THR A 75 -20.09 2.96 8.91
N PHE A 76 -19.14 2.07 8.60
CA PHE A 76 -18.38 2.08 7.36
C PHE A 76 -19.00 1.08 6.38
N ASP A 77 -19.46 1.57 5.23
CA ASP A 77 -20.23 0.80 4.24
C ASP A 77 -19.97 1.31 2.81
N ASP A 78 -20.72 0.81 1.83
CA ASP A 78 -20.55 1.14 0.42
C ASP A 78 -20.98 2.55 -0.02
N THR A 79 -21.49 3.37 0.90
CA THR A 79 -21.71 4.80 0.63
C THR A 79 -20.41 5.62 0.72
N TYR A 80 -19.33 5.01 1.22
CA TYR A 80 -18.02 5.65 1.25
C TYR A 80 -17.41 5.71 -0.15
N TRP A 81 -16.75 6.83 -0.43
CA TRP A 81 -15.77 6.96 -1.50
C TRP A 81 -14.36 6.69 -0.95
N THR A 82 -13.46 6.26 -1.84
CA THR A 82 -12.04 6.02 -1.54
C THR A 82 -11.18 6.73 -2.57
N ARG A 83 -10.20 7.51 -2.12
CA ARG A 83 -9.19 8.15 -2.97
C ARG A 83 -7.81 7.75 -2.49
N THR A 84 -7.06 7.15 -3.38
CA THR A 84 -5.71 6.66 -3.10
C THR A 84 -4.76 7.27 -4.11
N ARG A 85 -3.66 7.82 -3.60
CA ARG A 85 -2.51 8.20 -4.40
C ARG A 85 -1.29 7.41 -3.94
N ILE A 86 -0.47 7.01 -4.89
CA ILE A 86 0.81 6.38 -4.63
C ILE A 86 1.89 7.28 -5.21
N ASP A 87 2.81 7.70 -4.36
CA ASP A 87 4.01 8.40 -4.76
C ASP A 87 5.14 7.38 -4.91
N SER A 88 6.00 7.57 -5.91
CA SER A 88 7.20 6.74 -6.08
C SER A 88 8.43 7.51 -5.61
N ARG A 89 9.44 6.81 -5.09
CA ARG A 89 10.74 7.43 -4.79
C ARG A 89 11.49 7.69 -6.09
N SER A 90 12.09 8.88 -6.21
CA SER A 90 12.97 9.21 -7.33
C SER A 90 14.19 8.29 -7.41
N THR A 91 14.79 8.19 -8.59
CA THR A 91 16.00 7.40 -8.83
C THR A 91 17.22 7.89 -8.06
N ASP A 92 17.28 9.19 -7.74
CA ASP A 92 18.30 9.77 -6.86
C ASP A 92 18.04 9.48 -5.36
N GLY A 93 16.91 8.85 -5.02
CA GLY A 93 16.57 8.48 -3.64
C GLY A 93 16.18 9.64 -2.73
N HIS A 94 16.14 10.89 -3.20
CA HIS A 94 15.95 12.06 -2.33
C HIS A 94 14.55 12.67 -2.38
N ARG A 95 13.77 12.40 -3.42
CA ARG A 95 12.48 13.06 -3.66
C ARG A 95 11.34 12.06 -3.82
N TRP A 96 10.15 12.50 -3.45
CA TRP A 96 8.91 11.80 -3.78
C TRP A 96 8.38 12.33 -5.11
N MET A 97 8.30 11.44 -6.09
CA MET A 97 7.58 11.66 -7.35
C MET A 97 6.09 11.48 -7.06
N LYS A 98 5.38 12.60 -6.93
CA LYS A 98 3.97 12.60 -6.53
C LYS A 98 3.07 11.98 -7.61
N ASN A 99 1.99 11.35 -7.18
CA ASN A 99 0.90 10.87 -8.06
C ASN A 99 1.37 9.89 -9.14
N ALA A 100 2.31 9.01 -8.82
CA ALA A 100 2.72 7.93 -9.74
C ALA A 100 1.52 7.02 -10.08
N PHE A 101 0.63 6.81 -9.11
CA PHE A 101 -0.69 6.21 -9.33
C PHE A 101 -1.77 6.99 -8.62
N LEU A 102 -2.94 7.06 -9.25
CA LEU A 102 -4.15 7.67 -8.71
C LEU A 102 -5.32 6.71 -8.91
N PHE A 103 -5.94 6.32 -7.81
CA PHE A 103 -7.16 5.51 -7.81
C PHE A 103 -8.26 6.28 -7.11
N ASN A 104 -9.39 6.43 -7.80
CA ASN A 104 -10.55 7.14 -7.27
C ASN A 104 -11.78 6.27 -7.44
N PHE A 105 -12.34 5.84 -6.33
CA PHE A 105 -13.57 5.06 -6.25
C PHE A 105 -14.65 5.96 -5.66
N PRO A 106 -15.57 6.50 -6.47
CA PRO A 106 -16.56 7.47 -6.01
C PRO A 106 -17.65 6.87 -5.11
N SER A 107 -17.71 5.54 -5.01
CA SER A 107 -18.66 4.77 -4.19
C SER A 107 -18.10 3.37 -3.95
N LYS A 108 -18.77 2.57 -3.12
CA LYS A 108 -18.39 1.19 -2.79
C LYS A 108 -17.04 1.06 -2.09
N GLY A 109 -16.66 2.06 -1.30
CA GLY A 109 -15.36 2.11 -0.64
C GLY A 109 -15.08 0.89 0.24
N CYS A 110 -16.10 0.38 0.95
CA CYS A 110 -15.97 -0.85 1.74
C CYS A 110 -15.71 -2.07 0.86
N SER A 111 -16.59 -2.33 -0.12
CA SER A 111 -16.47 -3.49 -1.01
C SER A 111 -15.18 -3.45 -1.82
N VAL A 112 -14.79 -2.29 -2.36
CA VAL A 112 -13.51 -2.11 -3.05
C VAL A 112 -12.35 -2.44 -2.11
N PHE A 113 -12.39 -1.99 -0.85
CA PHE A 113 -11.32 -2.29 0.09
C PHE A 113 -11.22 -3.81 0.36
N ARG A 114 -12.35 -4.47 0.59
CA ARG A 114 -12.45 -5.93 0.77
C ARG A 114 -11.93 -6.71 -0.43
N GLU A 115 -12.22 -6.26 -1.65
CA GLU A 115 -11.82 -6.96 -2.89
C GLU A 115 -10.36 -6.71 -3.26
N GLN A 116 -9.84 -5.50 -3.06
CA GLN A 116 -8.48 -5.13 -3.45
C GLN A 116 -7.42 -5.64 -2.47
N ALA A 117 -7.73 -5.67 -1.17
CA ALA A 117 -6.81 -6.08 -0.12
C ALA A 117 -7.53 -6.97 0.91
N PRO A 118 -8.00 -8.17 0.52
CA PRO A 118 -8.85 -9.02 1.35
C PRO A 118 -8.20 -9.43 2.67
N ASP A 119 -6.90 -9.77 2.64
CA ASP A 119 -6.19 -10.14 3.86
C ASP A 119 -5.99 -8.95 4.80
N TRP A 120 -5.76 -7.77 4.23
CA TRP A 120 -5.67 -6.54 5.02
C TRP A 120 -7.02 -6.15 5.63
N TYR A 121 -8.11 -6.29 4.87
CA TYR A 121 -9.48 -6.11 5.36
C TYR A 121 -9.77 -7.05 6.54
N ARG A 122 -9.34 -8.32 6.43
CA ARG A 122 -9.42 -9.32 7.51
C ARG A 122 -8.62 -8.95 8.74
N VAL A 123 -7.36 -8.56 8.58
CA VAL A 123 -6.50 -8.16 9.70
C VAL A 123 -7.09 -6.98 10.47
N LEU A 124 -7.70 -6.02 9.78
CA LEU A 124 -8.27 -4.82 10.41
C LEU A 124 -9.61 -5.04 11.12
N LEU A 125 -10.45 -5.94 10.60
CA LEU A 125 -11.86 -6.06 11.01
C LEU A 125 -12.25 -7.42 11.58
N GLY A 126 -11.40 -8.43 11.42
CA GLY A 126 -11.65 -9.80 11.86
C GLY A 126 -12.58 -10.60 10.94
N ASP A 127 -12.51 -11.93 11.06
CA ASP A 127 -13.17 -12.88 10.16
C ASP A 127 -14.71 -12.81 10.17
N VAL A 128 -15.29 -12.41 11.30
CA VAL A 128 -16.75 -12.30 11.44
C VAL A 128 -17.31 -11.20 10.52
N ILE A 129 -16.61 -10.08 10.41
CA ILE A 129 -17.02 -8.97 9.55
C ILE A 129 -16.68 -9.26 8.09
N THR A 130 -15.58 -9.96 7.82
CA THR A 130 -15.17 -10.24 6.43
C THR A 130 -16.03 -11.29 5.73
N SER A 131 -16.57 -12.26 6.48
CA SER A 131 -17.45 -13.30 5.97
C SER A 131 -18.90 -12.85 5.72
N GLY A 132 -19.25 -11.62 6.16
CA GLY A 132 -20.56 -11.03 5.91
C GLY A 132 -20.86 -10.81 4.42
N LYS A 133 -22.11 -11.06 4.01
CA LYS A 133 -22.56 -10.86 2.62
C LYS A 133 -22.50 -9.38 2.21
N GLU A 134 -22.93 -8.49 3.10
CA GLU A 134 -22.90 -7.05 2.90
C GLU A 134 -21.62 -6.44 3.47
N CYS A 135 -21.02 -5.48 2.76
CA CYS A 135 -19.86 -4.76 3.26
C CYS A 135 -20.33 -3.62 4.18
N THR A 136 -20.57 -3.97 5.44
CA THR A 136 -21.04 -3.06 6.48
C THR A 136 -20.28 -3.33 7.77
N VAL A 137 -19.53 -2.35 8.24
CA VAL A 137 -18.76 -2.41 9.48
C VAL A 137 -19.44 -1.49 10.50
N PRO A 138 -19.96 -2.04 11.61
CA PRO A 138 -20.63 -1.23 12.61
C PRO A 138 -19.65 -0.27 13.32
N PRO A 139 -20.15 0.83 13.92
CA PRO A 139 -19.35 1.68 14.79
C PRO A 139 -18.76 0.87 15.95
N GLY A 140 -17.53 1.19 16.34
CA GLY A 140 -16.86 0.46 17.42
C GLY A 140 -15.35 0.58 17.38
N VAL A 141 -14.70 -0.08 18.34
CA VAL A 141 -13.24 -0.21 18.41
C VAL A 141 -12.87 -1.66 18.11
N TYR A 142 -12.02 -1.84 17.12
CA TYR A 142 -11.52 -3.11 16.63
C TYR A 142 -10.04 -3.22 17.00
N PRO A 143 -9.70 -3.99 18.04
CA PRO A 143 -8.31 -4.24 18.39
C PRO A 143 -7.66 -5.16 17.35
N ILE A 144 -6.40 -4.86 17.03
CA ILE A 144 -5.58 -5.67 16.11
C ILE A 144 -4.44 -6.23 16.95
N GLU A 145 -4.60 -7.47 17.41
CA GLU A 145 -3.63 -8.11 18.32
C GLU A 145 -2.72 -9.04 17.56
N LYS A 146 -1.49 -8.57 17.29
CA LYS A 146 -0.39 -9.33 16.66
C LYS A 146 -0.84 -10.21 15.48
N GLN A 147 -1.55 -9.61 14.54
CA GLN A 147 -2.07 -10.30 13.38
C GLN A 147 -1.03 -10.37 12.27
N SER A 148 -0.82 -11.56 11.71
CA SER A 148 0.03 -11.74 10.53
C SER A 148 -0.68 -11.25 9.27
N VAL A 149 -0.02 -10.41 8.48
CA VAL A 149 -0.58 -9.87 7.23
C VAL A 149 0.17 -10.39 6.01
N ASN A 150 -0.59 -10.87 5.04
CA ASN A 150 -0.17 -11.21 3.70
C ASN A 150 -0.50 -10.06 2.75
N TRP A 151 0.53 -9.32 2.32
CA TRP A 151 0.43 -8.22 1.36
C TRP A 151 0.24 -8.69 -0.09
N THR A 152 -0.71 -9.61 -0.30
CA THR A 152 -1.12 -10.06 -1.63
C THR A 152 -2.34 -9.28 -2.09
N PHE A 153 -2.22 -8.64 -3.25
CA PHE A 153 -3.28 -7.86 -3.89
C PHE A 153 -3.75 -8.61 -5.14
N PRO A 154 -4.83 -9.42 -5.06
CA PRO A 154 -5.20 -10.36 -6.13
C PRO A 154 -5.52 -9.68 -7.46
N ASN A 155 -6.06 -8.46 -7.41
CA ASN A 155 -6.42 -7.68 -8.59
C ASN A 155 -5.25 -6.84 -9.15
N VAL A 156 -4.08 -6.89 -8.52
CA VAL A 156 -2.86 -6.21 -8.96
C VAL A 156 -1.74 -7.26 -9.03
N PRO A 157 -1.67 -8.08 -10.09
CA PRO A 157 -0.69 -9.16 -10.19
C PRO A 157 0.72 -8.69 -10.57
N ILE A 158 0.83 -7.48 -11.13
CA ILE A 158 2.09 -6.87 -11.59
C ILE A 158 2.18 -5.47 -11.00
N MET A 159 3.32 -5.15 -10.37
CA MET A 159 3.59 -3.83 -9.80
C MET A 159 5.00 -3.39 -10.21
N PRO A 160 5.24 -2.08 -10.43
CA PRO A 160 6.60 -1.58 -10.50
C PRO A 160 7.34 -1.85 -9.20
N TYR A 161 8.64 -2.10 -9.30
CA TYR A 161 9.49 -2.27 -8.14
C TYR A 161 10.01 -0.92 -7.66
N GLY A 162 10.25 -0.82 -6.36
CA GLY A 162 10.82 0.37 -5.75
C GLY A 162 10.21 0.69 -4.40
N PHE A 163 10.62 1.85 -3.89
CA PHE A 163 10.10 2.40 -2.64
C PHE A 163 8.98 3.38 -2.95
N MET A 164 7.83 3.19 -2.32
CA MET A 164 6.60 3.91 -2.61
C MET A 164 5.96 4.42 -1.32
N ARG A 165 5.18 5.47 -1.46
CA ARG A 165 4.36 6.01 -0.38
C ARG A 165 2.91 5.99 -0.79
N PHE A 166 2.13 5.21 -0.06
CA PHE A 166 0.69 5.13 -0.15
C PHE A 166 0.07 6.25 0.70
N HIS A 167 -0.84 7.01 0.12
CA HIS A 167 -1.68 7.97 0.84
C HIS A 167 -3.12 7.75 0.41
N SER A 168 -4.00 7.44 1.36
CA SER A 168 -5.38 7.12 1.05
C SER A 168 -6.34 7.78 2.01
N THR A 169 -7.44 8.25 1.45
CA THR A 169 -8.51 8.94 2.15
C THR A 169 -9.82 8.24 1.87
N PHE A 170 -10.65 8.14 2.90
CA PHE A 170 -11.98 7.56 2.84
C PHE A 170 -12.95 8.57 3.40
N GLY A 171 -14.09 8.70 2.74
CA GLY A 171 -15.08 9.66 3.15
C GLY A 171 -16.46 9.35 2.63
N ARG A 172 -17.42 10.12 3.08
CA ARG A 172 -18.83 10.01 2.67
C ARG A 172 -19.35 11.40 2.37
N ALA A 173 -20.14 11.52 1.31
CA ALA A 173 -20.57 12.82 0.79
C ALA A 173 -19.36 13.75 0.60
N ARG A 174 -19.33 14.90 1.30
CA ARG A 174 -18.25 15.89 1.20
C ARG A 174 -17.18 15.78 2.28
N GLU A 175 -17.36 14.89 3.25
CA GLU A 175 -16.46 14.77 4.40
C GLU A 175 -15.41 13.69 4.15
N THR A 176 -14.16 13.97 4.47
CA THR A 176 -13.11 12.97 4.64
C THR A 176 -13.13 12.49 6.08
N ASP A 177 -13.43 11.22 6.30
CA ASP A 177 -13.52 10.64 7.66
C ASP A 177 -12.22 10.03 8.13
N PHE A 178 -11.42 9.58 7.17
CA PHE A 178 -10.20 8.84 7.41
C PHE A 178 -9.12 9.25 6.45
N CYS A 179 -7.89 9.31 6.94
CA CYS A 179 -6.71 9.39 6.11
C CYS A 179 -5.62 8.50 6.71
N PHE A 180 -4.96 7.72 5.86
CA PHE A 180 -3.79 6.94 6.25
C PHE A 180 -2.65 7.05 5.25
N GLN A 181 -1.43 6.97 5.78
CA GLN A 181 -0.22 6.88 5.00
C GLN A 181 0.58 5.65 5.37
N ALA A 182 1.18 5.02 4.36
CA ALA A 182 2.12 3.92 4.54
C ALA A 182 3.30 4.11 3.59
N GLU A 183 4.51 3.85 4.07
CA GLU A 183 5.68 3.71 3.21
C GLU A 183 5.94 2.22 3.02
N PHE A 184 6.05 1.77 1.77
CA PHE A 184 6.14 0.36 1.42
C PHE A 184 7.10 0.15 0.26
N HIS A 185 7.66 -1.05 0.22
CA HIS A 185 8.49 -1.52 -0.87
C HIS A 185 7.76 -2.55 -1.69
N SER A 186 7.94 -2.47 -3.00
CA SER A 186 7.62 -3.54 -3.95
C SER A 186 8.94 -4.07 -4.50
N ILE A 187 9.24 -5.34 -4.25
CA ILE A 187 10.46 -6.00 -4.73
C ILE A 187 10.10 -7.14 -5.68
N PRO A 188 11.01 -7.53 -6.61
CA PRO A 188 10.84 -8.74 -7.38
C PRO A 188 10.58 -9.93 -6.45
N ARG A 189 9.54 -10.70 -6.77
CA ARG A 189 9.24 -11.91 -5.99
C ARG A 189 10.47 -12.83 -6.00
N PRO A 190 11.05 -13.19 -4.84
CA PRO A 190 12.16 -14.11 -4.81
C PRO A 190 11.77 -15.44 -5.48
N LYS A 191 12.72 -16.14 -6.09
CA LYS A 191 12.48 -17.49 -6.59
C LYS A 191 12.55 -18.46 -5.40
N PRO A 192 11.60 -19.39 -5.22
CA PRO A 192 11.75 -20.46 -4.25
C PRO A 192 13.03 -21.25 -4.57
N GLY A 193 14.03 -21.19 -3.68
CA GLY A 193 15.27 -21.98 -3.81
C GLY A 193 16.60 -21.23 -3.98
N ASN A 194 16.62 -19.89 -4.08
CA ASN A 194 17.87 -19.12 -4.07
C ASN A 194 18.13 -18.46 -2.71
N ILE A 195 18.15 -19.29 -1.66
CA ILE A 195 18.82 -18.95 -0.40
C ILE A 195 20.07 -19.84 -0.38
N GLY A 196 21.12 -19.34 -1.05
CA GLY A 196 22.48 -19.84 -0.92
C GLY A 196 23.27 -18.88 -0.07
#